data_AF-D1LU46-F1
#
_entry.id   AF-D1LU46-F1
#
_cell.length_a   1.000
_cell.length_b   1.000
_cell.length_c   1.000
_cell.angle_alpha   90.00
_cell.angle_beta   90.00
_cell.angle_gamma   90.00
#
_symmetry.space_group_name_H-M   'P 1'
#
loop_
_entity.id
_entity.type
_entity.pdbx_description
1 polymer ?
#
loop_
_entity_poly.entity_id
_entity_poly.type
_entity_poly.pdbx_seq_one_letter_code
_entity_poly.pdbx_strand_id
1 'polypeptide(L)'
;DKHKDKVKAEAYLTRGFEAQSDFFLRIHSYDMAATQAFLVDFRATRFGMNAEVTENLVGMTKALNYITKDKSPNLNAGLTGATYSDATPRYAFVIPVKKNADWWNLTDEQRLKEMETHTLPTLANLVNVKRKLYHS
;
A
#
# COMPACT_ATOMS: atom_id res chain seq x y z
N ASP A 1 -3.64 -18.89 14.78
CA ASP A 1 -2.46 -19.09 15.65
C ASP A 1 -1.16 -19.44 14.95
N LYS A 2 -1.10 -20.40 14.01
CA LYS A 2 0.15 -20.87 13.35
C LYS A 2 1.14 -19.76 12.91
N HIS A 3 0.63 -18.65 12.36
CA HIS A 3 1.44 -17.56 11.80
C HIS A 3 1.40 -16.24 12.56
N LYS A 4 0.75 -16.21 13.74
CA LYS A 4 0.39 -14.95 14.44
C LYS A 4 1.59 -14.06 14.77
N ASP A 5 2.76 -14.67 15.03
CA ASP A 5 3.98 -13.96 15.43
C ASP A 5 4.87 -13.60 14.23
N LYS A 6 4.52 -14.06 13.02
CA LYS A 6 5.32 -13.89 11.80
C LYS A 6 4.67 -12.94 10.80
N VAL A 7 3.35 -12.92 10.74
CA VAL A 7 2.62 -12.11 9.75
C VAL A 7 1.47 -11.34 10.39
N LYS A 8 1.21 -10.15 9.85
CA LYS A 8 -0.06 -9.45 10.04
C LYS A 8 -0.90 -9.61 8.78
N ALA A 9 -2.05 -10.25 8.92
CA ALA A 9 -2.99 -10.48 7.83
C ALA A 9 -4.23 -9.60 7.97
N GLU A 10 -4.63 -8.98 6.86
CA GLU A 10 -5.90 -8.24 6.74
C GLU A 10 -6.67 -8.80 5.56
N ALA A 11 -7.99 -8.94 5.69
CA ALA A 11 -8.86 -9.48 4.65
C ALA A 11 -9.96 -8.47 4.32
N TYR A 12 -10.31 -8.40 3.04
CA TYR A 12 -11.27 -7.43 2.52
C TYR A 12 -12.21 -8.14 1.53
N LEU A 13 -13.49 -7.81 1.59
CA LEU A 13 -14.50 -8.29 0.64
C LEU A 13 -14.52 -7.39 -0.59
N THR A 14 -14.47 -7.98 -1.78
CA THR A 14 -14.56 -7.28 -3.07
C THR A 14 -15.71 -7.77 -3.96
N ARG A 15 -16.34 -8.91 -3.62
CA ARG A 15 -17.53 -9.40 -4.32
C ARG A 15 -18.62 -8.32 -4.36
N GLY A 16 -19.09 -8.02 -5.57
CA GLY A 16 -20.08 -6.96 -5.82
C GLY A 16 -19.48 -5.57 -6.08
N PHE A 17 -18.17 -5.40 -5.90
CA PHE A 17 -17.41 -4.18 -6.24
C PHE A 17 -16.37 -4.43 -7.35
N GLU A 18 -15.85 -5.64 -7.47
CA GLU A 18 -14.82 -6.02 -8.46
C GLU A 18 -15.25 -7.24 -9.28
N ALA A 19 -14.88 -7.26 -10.56
CA ALA A 19 -15.25 -8.35 -11.47
C ALA A 19 -14.33 -9.58 -11.36
N GLN A 20 -13.08 -9.37 -10.93
CA GLN A 20 -12.03 -10.40 -10.96
C GLN A 20 -11.67 -10.94 -9.57
N SER A 21 -12.29 -10.47 -8.50
CA SER A 21 -12.02 -10.96 -7.15
C SER A 21 -13.25 -10.89 -6.27
N ASP A 22 -13.39 -11.88 -5.40
CA ASP A 22 -14.41 -11.89 -4.35
C ASP A 22 -13.89 -11.35 -3.02
N PHE A 23 -12.59 -11.47 -2.79
CA PHE A 23 -11.88 -10.94 -1.64
C PHE A 23 -10.42 -10.69 -2.03
N PHE A 24 -9.70 -9.92 -1.21
CA PHE A 24 -8.24 -9.89 -1.26
C PHE A 24 -7.63 -9.93 0.15
N LEU A 25 -6.37 -10.32 0.21
CA LEU A 25 -5.57 -10.35 1.44
C LEU A 25 -4.42 -9.35 1.36
N ARG A 26 -4.20 -8.58 2.43
CA ARG A 26 -3.01 -7.74 2.59
C ARG A 26 -2.17 -8.30 3.72
N ILE A 27 -0.98 -8.82 3.40
CA ILE A 27 -0.10 -9.50 4.34
C ILE A 27 1.18 -8.68 4.55
N HIS A 28 1.53 -8.42 5.81
CA HIS A 28 2.79 -7.80 6.21
C HIS A 28 3.65 -8.79 6.98
N SER A 29 4.95 -8.77 6.72
CA SER A 29 5.96 -9.51 7.46
C SER A 29 7.30 -8.79 7.31
N TYR A 30 8.21 -9.01 8.24
CA TYR A 30 9.62 -8.63 8.08
C TYR A 30 10.39 -9.62 7.19
N ASP A 31 9.83 -10.79 6.94
CA ASP A 31 10.39 -11.86 6.11
C ASP A 31 9.39 -12.28 5.01
N MET A 32 9.81 -12.19 3.75
CA MET A 32 9.00 -12.58 2.59
C MET A 32 8.73 -14.09 2.55
N ALA A 33 9.64 -14.92 3.06
CA ALA A 33 9.38 -16.37 3.13
C ALA A 33 8.23 -16.67 4.10
N ALA A 34 8.07 -15.88 5.16
CA ALA A 34 6.94 -16.02 6.07
C ALA A 34 5.59 -15.61 5.44
N THR A 35 5.56 -14.58 4.58
CA THR A 35 4.33 -14.24 3.84
C THR A 35 3.96 -15.36 2.87
N GLN A 36 4.94 -15.93 2.16
CA GLN A 36 4.75 -17.07 1.27
C GLN A 36 4.21 -18.28 2.03
N ALA A 37 4.83 -18.64 3.16
CA ALA A 37 4.39 -19.77 3.98
C ALA A 37 2.94 -19.61 4.45
N PHE A 38 2.55 -18.40 4.86
CA PHE A 38 1.16 -18.09 5.19
C PHE A 38 0.21 -18.30 4.00
N LEU A 39 0.58 -17.79 2.81
CA LEU A 39 -0.26 -17.90 1.61
C LEU A 39 -0.38 -19.34 1.10
N VAL A 40 0.70 -20.14 1.19
CA VAL A 40 0.68 -21.58 0.88
C VAL A 40 -0.30 -22.30 1.79
N ASP A 41 -0.22 -22.08 3.10
CA ASP A 41 -1.16 -22.67 4.05
C ASP A 41 -2.60 -22.19 3.84
N PHE A 42 -2.80 -20.90 3.52
CA PHE A 42 -4.12 -20.35 3.20
C PHE A 42 -4.75 -21.06 1.99
N ARG A 43 -3.97 -21.29 0.92
CA ARG A 43 -4.41 -22.01 -0.27
C ARG A 43 -4.75 -23.48 0.00
N ALA A 44 -4.19 -24.08 1.05
CA ALA A 44 -4.53 -25.43 1.50
C ALA A 44 -5.78 -25.49 2.42
N THR A 45 -6.36 -24.35 2.81
CA THR A 45 -7.62 -24.34 3.56
C THR A 45 -8.80 -24.70 2.66
N ARG A 46 -9.91 -25.16 3.25
CA ARG A 46 -11.15 -25.43 2.49
C ARG A 46 -11.64 -24.22 1.70
N PHE A 47 -11.48 -23.01 2.25
CA PHE A 47 -11.83 -21.78 1.54
C PHE A 47 -10.85 -21.52 0.38
N GLY A 48 -9.54 -21.54 0.65
CA GLY A 48 -8.50 -21.26 -0.35
C GLY A 48 -8.42 -22.27 -1.49
N MET A 49 -8.76 -23.54 -1.25
CA MET A 49 -8.82 -24.58 -2.29
C MET A 49 -9.92 -24.32 -3.33
N ASN A 50 -10.94 -23.53 -3.00
CA ASN A 50 -12.03 -23.15 -3.90
C ASN A 50 -11.89 -21.69 -4.39
N ALA A 51 -10.72 -21.08 -4.20
CA ALA A 51 -10.42 -19.72 -4.65
C ALA A 51 -9.27 -19.73 -5.65
N GLU A 52 -9.47 -19.09 -6.80
CA GLU A 52 -8.41 -18.86 -7.78
C GLU A 52 -7.71 -17.52 -7.50
N VAL A 53 -6.39 -17.48 -7.69
CA VAL A 53 -5.62 -16.24 -7.54
C VAL A 53 -5.65 -15.53 -8.87
N THR A 54 -6.22 -14.33 -8.89
CA THR A 54 -6.33 -13.50 -10.09
C THR A 54 -5.26 -12.42 -10.17
N GLU A 55 -4.71 -11.98 -9.03
CA GLU A 55 -3.62 -11.02 -8.94
C GLU A 55 -2.77 -11.30 -7.68
N ASN A 56 -1.47 -11.02 -7.75
CA ASN A 56 -0.57 -11.11 -6.60
C ASN A 56 0.55 -10.07 -6.67
N LEU A 57 0.42 -9.01 -5.88
CA LEU A 57 1.36 -7.89 -5.82
C LEU A 57 2.27 -8.01 -4.59
N VAL A 58 3.59 -8.01 -4.83
CA VAL A 58 4.60 -7.96 -3.77
C VAL A 58 5.30 -6.60 -3.75
N GLY A 59 5.69 -6.13 -2.57
CA GLY A 59 6.43 -4.89 -2.43
C GLY A 59 6.93 -4.68 -1.00
N MET A 60 7.78 -3.68 -0.81
CA MET A 60 8.39 -3.36 0.47
C MET A 60 8.14 -1.90 0.88
N THR A 61 8.03 -1.67 2.19
CA THR A 61 8.04 -0.30 2.73
C THR A 61 9.45 0.26 2.71
N LYS A 62 9.60 1.54 2.37
CA LYS A 62 10.88 2.27 2.44
C LYS A 62 10.68 3.58 3.20
N ALA A 63 11.79 4.19 3.61
CA ALA A 63 11.78 5.59 4.03
C ALA A 63 11.28 6.51 2.90
N LEU A 64 10.91 7.74 3.25
CA LEU A 64 10.49 8.74 2.27
C LEU A 64 11.66 9.08 1.34
N ASN A 65 11.45 9.01 0.01
CA ASN A 65 12.50 9.34 -0.97
C ASN A 65 12.53 10.84 -1.34
N TYR A 66 11.35 11.47 -1.32
CA TYR A 66 11.12 12.82 -1.87
C TYR A 66 10.70 13.82 -0.80
N ILE A 67 9.53 13.66 -0.19
CA ILE A 67 8.99 14.56 0.83
C ILE A 67 9.63 14.28 2.19
N THR A 68 10.96 14.37 2.26
CA THR A 68 11.74 14.26 3.50
C THR A 68 11.86 15.63 4.17
N LYS A 69 12.29 15.66 5.44
CA LYS A 69 12.59 16.91 6.14
C LYS A 69 13.64 17.75 5.40
N ASP A 70 14.65 17.10 4.82
CA ASP A 70 15.78 17.79 4.18
C ASP A 70 15.42 18.32 2.79
N LYS A 71 14.61 17.57 2.02
CA LYS A 71 14.29 17.91 0.63
C LYS A 71 13.04 18.79 0.49
N SER A 72 12.04 18.61 1.36
CA SER A 72 10.77 19.36 1.28
C SER A 72 10.17 19.55 2.70
N PRO A 73 10.77 20.41 3.54
CA PRO A 73 10.47 20.51 4.96
C PRO A 73 9.01 20.88 5.25
N ASN A 74 8.44 21.82 4.51
CA ASN A 74 7.07 22.30 4.74
C ASN A 74 6.03 21.22 4.43
N LEU A 75 6.18 20.53 3.28
CA LEU A 75 5.28 19.42 2.93
C LEU A 75 5.48 18.22 3.85
N ASN A 76 6.70 17.97 4.32
CA ASN A 76 6.96 16.93 5.31
C ASN A 76 6.28 17.24 6.66
N ALA A 77 6.37 18.48 7.14
CA ALA A 77 5.67 18.92 8.35
C ALA A 77 4.15 18.75 8.21
N GLY A 78 3.57 19.16 7.08
CA GLY A 78 2.15 18.93 6.79
C GLY A 78 1.77 17.45 6.76
N LEU A 79 2.56 16.61 6.09
CA LEU A 79 2.32 15.17 5.98
C LEU A 79 2.40 14.45 7.33
N THR A 80 3.36 14.84 8.18
CA THR A 80 3.61 14.20 9.48
C THR A 80 2.73 14.75 10.59
N GLY A 81 2.25 15.98 10.47
CA GLY A 81 1.33 16.61 11.41
C GLY A 81 -0.14 16.29 11.15
N ALA A 82 -0.50 15.89 9.93
CA ALA A 82 -1.89 15.54 9.60
C ALA A 82 -2.34 14.27 10.32
N THR A 83 -3.56 14.30 10.86
CA THR A 83 -4.19 13.17 11.56
C THR A 83 -5.55 12.87 10.97
N TYR A 84 -5.84 11.59 10.75
CA TYR A 84 -7.16 11.13 10.35
C TYR A 84 -8.19 11.38 11.46
N SER A 85 -9.31 12.02 11.14
CA SER A 85 -10.32 12.47 12.12
C SER A 85 -11.76 12.08 11.78
N ASP A 86 -11.97 11.31 10.70
CA ASP A 86 -13.29 10.82 10.30
C ASP A 86 -13.66 9.50 11.01
N ALA A 87 -14.85 8.96 10.72
CA ALA A 87 -15.33 7.67 11.22
C ALA A 87 -14.40 6.50 10.83
N THR A 88 -14.53 5.35 11.49
CA THR A 88 -13.67 4.19 11.15
C THR A 88 -13.82 3.81 9.67
N PRO A 89 -12.72 3.74 8.88
CA PRO A 89 -12.79 3.40 7.46
C PRO A 89 -13.47 2.06 7.21
N ARG A 90 -14.42 2.02 6.29
CA ARG A 90 -15.15 0.81 5.88
C ARG A 90 -14.71 0.23 4.54
N TYR A 91 -13.95 1.00 3.76
CA TYR A 91 -13.55 0.65 2.40
C TYR A 91 -12.02 0.69 2.27
N ALA A 92 -11.49 -0.12 1.35
CA ALA A 92 -10.07 -0.16 1.02
C ALA A 92 -9.89 -0.13 -0.51
N PHE A 93 -8.84 0.54 -0.95
CA PHE A 93 -8.44 0.63 -2.35
C PHE A 93 -6.98 0.20 -2.48
N VAL A 94 -6.66 -0.60 -3.49
CA VAL A 94 -5.30 -1.03 -3.82
C VAL A 94 -5.06 -0.71 -5.29
N ILE A 95 -4.08 0.16 -5.56
CA ILE A 95 -3.82 0.67 -6.91
C ILE A 95 -2.34 0.42 -7.23
N PRO A 96 -2.00 -0.60 -8.06
CA PRO A 96 -0.64 -0.77 -8.55
C PRO A 96 -0.29 0.38 -9.50
N VAL A 97 0.89 0.97 -9.33
CA VAL A 97 1.36 2.10 -10.15
C VAL A 97 2.72 1.77 -10.73
N LYS A 98 2.83 1.83 -12.06
CA LYS A 98 4.09 1.70 -12.79
C LYS A 98 4.35 2.98 -13.56
N LYS A 99 5.42 3.69 -13.21
CA LYS A 99 5.89 4.86 -13.96
C LYS A 99 6.72 4.41 -15.16
N ASN A 100 6.61 5.14 -16.28
CA ASN A 100 7.28 4.82 -17.53
C ASN A 100 8.78 5.21 -17.51
N ALA A 101 9.50 4.94 -18.60
CA ALA A 101 10.92 5.25 -18.71
C ALA A 101 11.21 6.75 -18.62
N ASP A 102 10.34 7.61 -19.16
CA ASP A 102 10.51 9.06 -19.13
C ASP A 102 10.59 9.57 -17.69
N TRP A 103 9.71 9.08 -16.81
CA TRP A 103 9.79 9.40 -15.39
C TRP A 103 11.15 9.03 -14.78
N TRP A 104 11.67 7.84 -15.11
CA TRP A 104 12.92 7.36 -14.52
C TRP A 104 14.16 8.04 -15.07
N ASN A 105 14.08 8.64 -16.26
CA ASN A 105 15.15 9.43 -16.87
C ASN A 105 15.19 10.88 -16.38
N LEU A 106 14.18 11.36 -15.64
CA LEU A 106 14.22 12.67 -14.98
C LEU A 106 15.29 12.71 -13.88
N THR A 107 15.87 13.89 -13.66
CA THR A 107 16.79 14.10 -12.53
C THR A 107 16.05 13.97 -11.19
N ASP A 108 16.81 13.85 -10.10
CA ASP A 108 16.23 13.79 -8.76
C ASP A 108 15.43 15.06 -8.41
N GLU A 109 15.92 16.22 -8.83
CA GLU A 109 15.28 17.52 -8.61
C GLU A 109 13.96 17.63 -9.39
N GLN A 110 13.95 17.18 -10.64
CA GLN A 110 12.73 17.14 -11.46
C GLN A 110 11.68 16.21 -10.84
N ARG A 111 12.08 15.00 -10.45
CA ARG A 111 11.17 14.05 -9.78
C ARG A 111 10.68 14.58 -8.44
N LEU A 112 11.53 15.26 -7.67
CA LEU A 112 11.13 15.90 -6.42
C LEU A 112 10.02 16.92 -6.68
N LYS A 113 10.20 17.83 -7.63
CA LYS A 113 9.20 18.84 -7.99
C LYS A 113 7.86 18.23 -8.39
N GLU A 114 7.87 17.16 -9.19
CA GLU A 114 6.65 16.44 -9.55
C GLU A 114 5.96 15.80 -8.33
N MET A 115 6.75 15.26 -7.39
CA MET A 115 6.21 14.70 -6.15
C MET A 115 5.69 15.76 -5.19
N GLU A 116 6.25 16.97 -5.19
CA GLU A 116 5.71 18.13 -4.46
C GLU A 116 4.35 18.55 -5.06
N THR A 117 4.25 18.64 -6.38
CA THR A 117 3.00 18.89 -7.11
C THR A 117 1.94 17.85 -6.78
N HIS A 118 2.31 16.57 -6.67
CA HIS A 118 1.40 15.52 -6.22
C HIS A 118 0.95 15.68 -4.75
N THR A 119 1.87 16.07 -3.86
CA THR A 119 1.62 16.09 -2.42
C THR A 119 0.78 17.28 -1.99
N LEU A 120 1.05 18.47 -2.55
CA LEU A 120 0.42 19.72 -2.14
C LEU A 120 -1.12 19.67 -2.10
N PRO A 121 -1.84 19.26 -3.16
CA PRO A 121 -3.30 19.21 -3.13
C PRO A 121 -3.85 18.02 -2.35
N THR A 122 -3.05 16.99 -2.09
CA THR A 122 -3.52 15.74 -1.48
C THR A 122 -3.43 15.73 0.05
N LEU A 123 -2.68 16.67 0.66
CA LEU A 123 -2.59 16.81 2.12
C LEU A 123 -3.96 17.02 2.78
N ALA A 124 -4.85 17.78 2.14
CA ALA A 124 -6.19 18.05 2.65
C ALA A 124 -7.03 16.77 2.83
N ASN A 125 -6.74 15.70 2.06
CA ASN A 125 -7.47 14.44 2.15
C ASN A 125 -7.01 13.56 3.32
N LEU A 126 -5.93 13.91 4.05
CA LEU A 126 -5.42 13.06 5.13
C LEU A 126 -6.35 13.01 6.35
N VAL A 127 -7.29 13.96 6.46
CA VAL A 127 -8.33 13.96 7.51
C VAL A 127 -9.33 12.81 7.34
N ASN A 128 -9.54 12.33 6.11
CA ASN A 128 -10.56 11.31 5.78
C ASN A 128 -10.05 10.16 4.87
N VAL A 129 -8.79 10.17 4.45
CA VAL A 129 -8.16 9.09 3.68
C VAL A 129 -6.83 8.67 4.30
N LYS A 130 -6.75 7.40 4.72
CA LYS A 130 -5.50 6.78 5.14
C LYS A 130 -4.75 6.25 3.92
N ARG A 131 -3.43 6.48 3.84
CA ARG A 131 -2.56 6.00 2.74
C ARG A 131 -1.37 5.19 3.25
N LYS A 132 -0.92 4.22 2.46
CA LYS A 132 0.31 3.45 2.68
C LYS A 132 0.94 3.09 1.34
N LEU A 133 2.25 3.29 1.21
CA LEU A 133 3.01 3.09 -0.03
C LEU A 133 3.97 1.91 0.11
N TYR A 134 4.01 1.06 -0.91
CA TYR A 134 4.99 -0.01 -1.10
C TYR A 134 5.74 0.24 -2.40
N HIS A 135 6.97 -0.23 -2.47
CA HIS A 135 7.80 -0.19 -3.68
C HIS A 135 7.97 -1.62 -4.19
N SER A 136 7.81 -1.79 -5.50
CA SER A 136 7.86 -3.06 -6.22
C SER A 136 8.85 -2.96 -7.36
#